data_AF-A0A1F9XQJ5-F1
#
_entry.id   AF-A0A1F9XQJ5-F1
#
_cell.length_a   1.000
_cell.length_b   1.000
_cell.length_c   1.000
_cell.angle_alpha   90.00
_cell.angle_beta   90.00
_cell.angle_gamma   90.00
#
_symmetry.space_group_name_H-M   'P 1'
#
loop_
_entity.id
_entity.type
_entity.pdbx_description
1 polymer ?
#
loop_
_entity_poly.entity_id
_entity_poly.type
_entity_poly.pdbx_seq_one_letter_code
_entity_poly.pdbx_strand_id
1 'polypeptide(L)'
;MLAAVSGYVYAQTPAQEPAPAEIKVDKVCTAASVENREPVNETSAFDKTIGRIYTWTKITSTDAPVKIKHIYYADDKKVAEIELNVKAKTYRVWSNKAVWPGNWKVEVTTEDGKMLSAVTFTVSGTAAPKTEPDTQGK
;
A
#
# COMPACT_ATOMS: atom_id res chain seq x y z
N MET A 1 -24.35 64.39 -23.09
CA MET A 1 -23.83 63.56 -21.99
C MET A 1 -23.06 62.41 -22.58
N LEU A 2 -21.73 62.41 -22.47
CA LEU A 2 -20.87 61.31 -22.91
C LEU A 2 -20.64 60.39 -21.71
N ALA A 3 -21.13 59.15 -21.76
CA ALA A 3 -20.79 58.13 -20.77
C ALA A 3 -19.70 57.24 -21.35
N ALA A 4 -18.46 57.43 -20.89
CA ALA A 4 -17.37 56.50 -21.13
C ALA A 4 -17.50 55.34 -20.13
N VAL A 5 -17.75 54.13 -20.64
CA VAL A 5 -17.70 52.90 -19.85
C VAL A 5 -16.25 52.42 -19.77
N SER A 6 -15.68 52.51 -18.56
CA SER A 6 -14.35 52.01 -18.22
C SER A 6 -14.40 50.48 -18.12
N GLY A 7 -13.69 49.78 -19.01
CA GLY A 7 -13.53 48.33 -18.96
C GLY A 7 -12.36 47.97 -18.05
N TYR A 8 -12.64 47.36 -16.90
CA TYR A 8 -11.62 46.69 -16.10
C TYR A 8 -11.31 45.33 -16.73
N VAL A 9 -10.07 45.14 -17.20
CA VAL A 9 -9.55 43.83 -17.60
C VAL A 9 -9.08 43.14 -16.32
N TYR A 10 -9.79 42.10 -15.88
CA TYR A 10 -9.30 41.25 -14.80
C TYR A 10 -8.14 40.40 -15.33
N ALA A 11 -6.93 40.66 -14.83
CA ALA A 11 -5.81 39.74 -14.98
C ALA A 11 -6.16 38.46 -14.21
N GLN A 12 -6.43 37.37 -14.93
CA GLN A 12 -6.57 36.06 -14.31
C GLN A 12 -5.19 35.62 -13.81
N THR A 13 -5.00 35.64 -12.49
CA THR A 13 -3.87 34.94 -11.87
C THR A 13 -3.99 33.46 -12.27
N PRO A 14 -2.98 32.84 -12.90
CA PRO A 14 -3.04 31.40 -13.15
C PRO A 14 -3.18 30.72 -11.79
N ALA A 15 -4.23 29.92 -11.64
CA ALA A 15 -4.42 29.06 -10.49
C ALA A 15 -3.17 28.19 -10.38
N GLN A 16 -2.36 28.41 -9.34
CA GLN A 16 -1.23 27.55 -9.05
C GLN A 16 -1.81 26.20 -8.68
N GLU A 17 -1.66 25.23 -9.60
CA GLU A 17 -2.05 23.84 -9.39
C GLU A 17 -1.43 23.39 -8.06
N PRO A 18 -2.23 22.86 -7.11
CA PRO A 18 -1.70 22.49 -5.81
C PRO A 18 -0.57 21.48 -6.03
N ALA A 19 0.58 21.74 -5.40
CA ALA A 19 1.71 20.82 -5.47
C ALA A 19 1.23 19.42 -5.06
N PRO A 20 1.60 18.36 -5.80
CA PRO A 20 1.15 17.02 -5.49
C PRO A 20 1.58 16.65 -4.07
N ALA A 21 0.64 16.12 -3.29
CA ALA A 21 0.90 15.69 -1.93
C ALA A 21 2.07 14.70 -1.91
N GLU A 22 3.11 14.98 -1.12
CA GLU A 22 4.24 14.08 -1.01
C GLU A 22 3.88 12.94 -0.07
N ILE A 23 3.91 11.71 -0.58
CA ILE A 23 3.61 10.49 0.18
C ILE A 23 4.90 9.70 0.33
N LYS A 24 5.24 9.36 1.57
CA LYS A 24 6.38 8.54 1.95
C LYS A 24 5.89 7.24 2.60
N VAL A 25 6.44 6.12 2.18
CA VAL A 25 6.23 4.83 2.85
C VAL A 25 7.30 4.69 3.93
N ASP A 26 6.89 4.63 5.20
CA ASP A 26 7.81 4.46 6.33
C ASP A 26 8.15 2.99 6.56
N LYS A 27 7.16 2.10 6.39
CA LYS A 27 7.33 0.64 6.49
C LYS A 27 6.28 -0.04 5.61
N VAL A 28 6.70 -1.07 4.89
CA VAL A 28 5.81 -2.03 4.22
C VAL A 28 6.27 -3.44 4.57
N CYS A 29 5.32 -4.31 4.88
CA CYS A 29 5.62 -5.71 5.22
C CYS A 29 4.44 -6.62 4.88
N THR A 30 4.75 -7.91 4.70
CA THR A 30 3.75 -8.96 4.57
C THR A 30 3.66 -9.76 5.86
N ALA A 31 2.43 -10.10 6.25
CA ALA A 31 2.14 -10.76 7.51
C ALA A 31 1.02 -11.78 7.35
N ALA A 32 0.99 -12.77 8.25
CA ALA A 32 -0.05 -13.79 8.30
C ALA A 32 -1.40 -13.23 8.77
N SER A 33 -1.36 -12.27 9.70
CA SER A 33 -2.55 -11.58 10.21
C SER A 33 -2.20 -10.14 10.62
N VAL A 34 -3.24 -9.34 10.91
CA VAL A 34 -3.11 -8.01 11.50
C VAL A 34 -4.00 -7.97 12.74
N GLU A 35 -3.41 -7.71 13.90
CA GLU A 35 -4.09 -7.64 15.19
C GLU A 35 -3.74 -6.32 15.87
N ASN A 36 -4.71 -5.67 16.51
CA ASN A 36 -4.50 -4.35 17.13
C ASN A 36 -3.87 -3.29 16.20
N ARG A 37 -4.12 -3.40 14.89
CA ARG A 37 -3.56 -2.55 13.81
C ARG A 37 -2.05 -2.73 13.59
N GLU A 38 -1.46 -3.79 14.12
CA GLU A 38 -0.07 -4.18 13.90
C GLU A 38 -0.02 -5.52 13.14
N PRO A 39 0.96 -5.71 12.25
CA PRO A 39 1.18 -6.99 11.59
C PRO A 39 1.62 -8.04 12.61
N VAL A 40 1.14 -9.28 12.45
CA VAL A 40 1.50 -10.43 13.28
C VAL A 40 2.09 -11.52 12.38
N ASN A 41 3.21 -12.11 12.83
CA ASN A 41 4.04 -13.03 12.05
C ASN A 41 4.45 -12.41 10.70
N GLU A 42 5.19 -11.30 10.78
CA GLU A 42 5.83 -10.69 9.61
C GLU A 42 6.82 -11.67 8.99
N THR A 43 6.61 -12.00 7.72
CA THR A 43 7.49 -12.89 6.95
C THR A 43 7.35 -12.61 5.46
N SER A 44 8.40 -12.88 4.70
CA SER A 44 8.41 -12.86 3.23
C SER A 44 8.33 -14.27 2.61
N ALA A 45 8.21 -15.30 3.44
CA ALA A 45 8.01 -16.68 3.00
C ALA A 45 6.80 -17.26 3.73
N PHE A 46 5.85 -17.77 2.94
CA PHE A 46 4.62 -18.37 3.44
C PHE A 46 4.44 -19.77 2.88
N ASP A 47 3.64 -20.56 3.57
CA ASP A 47 3.23 -21.87 3.10
C ASP A 47 1.91 -21.80 2.35
N LYS A 48 1.65 -22.77 1.47
CA LYS A 48 0.37 -22.92 0.77
C LYS A 48 -0.85 -22.90 1.71
N THR A 49 -0.68 -23.32 2.97
CA THR A 49 -1.75 -23.34 3.98
C THR A 49 -2.20 -21.96 4.43
N ILE A 50 -1.42 -20.90 4.19
CA ILE A 50 -1.77 -19.55 4.64
C ILE A 50 -3.08 -19.07 4.01
N GLY A 51 -3.32 -19.43 2.74
CA GLY A 51 -4.50 -19.05 1.93
C GLY A 51 -4.61 -17.56 1.62
N ARG A 52 -4.27 -16.67 2.56
CA ARG A 52 -4.38 -15.22 2.47
C ARG A 52 -3.26 -14.54 3.24
N ILE A 53 -2.66 -13.52 2.64
CA ILE A 53 -1.69 -12.67 3.31
C ILE A 53 -2.26 -11.27 3.52
N TYR A 54 -1.65 -10.56 4.46
CA TYR A 54 -1.91 -9.16 4.72
C TYR A 54 -0.69 -8.35 4.33
N THR A 55 -0.89 -7.32 3.52
CA THR A 55 0.15 -6.33 3.20
C THR A 55 -0.12 -5.12 4.06
N TRP A 56 0.70 -4.94 5.10
CA TRP A 56 0.60 -3.83 6.02
C TRP A 56 1.59 -2.74 5.63
N THR A 57 1.11 -1.50 5.63
CA THR A 57 1.90 -0.33 5.22
C THR A 57 1.66 0.81 6.21
N LYS A 58 2.75 1.36 6.74
CA LYS A 58 2.77 2.64 7.42
C LYS A 58 3.29 3.70 6.48
N ILE A 59 2.55 4.79 6.36
CA ILE A 59 2.91 5.90 5.50
C ILE A 59 2.84 7.22 6.25
N THR A 60 3.59 8.19 5.74
CA THR A 60 3.52 9.59 6.12
C THR A 60 3.32 10.45 4.87
N SER A 61 2.35 11.37 4.91
CA SER A 61 2.05 12.30 3.82
C SER A 61 2.06 13.75 4.31
N THR A 62 2.37 14.69 3.43
CA THR A 62 2.29 16.13 3.72
C THR A 62 0.85 16.58 3.94
N ASP A 63 -0.07 15.97 3.16
CA ASP A 63 -1.49 16.28 3.09
C ASP A 63 -2.36 15.04 3.30
N ALA A 64 -3.58 15.26 3.75
CA ALA A 64 -4.59 14.22 3.92
C ALA A 64 -6.00 14.84 3.73
N PRO A 65 -6.97 14.11 3.14
CA PRO A 65 -6.88 12.70 2.73
C PRO A 65 -6.12 12.49 1.41
N VAL A 66 -5.40 11.38 1.31
CA VAL A 66 -4.75 10.92 0.07
C VAL A 66 -5.12 9.46 -0.20
N LYS A 67 -4.86 8.98 -1.41
CA LYS A 67 -5.06 7.57 -1.78
C LYS A 67 -3.74 6.93 -2.20
N ILE A 68 -3.58 5.69 -1.79
CA ILE A 68 -2.53 4.81 -2.29
C ILE A 68 -3.16 3.55 -2.86
N LYS A 69 -2.41 2.80 -3.65
CA LYS A 69 -2.83 1.51 -4.18
C LYS A 69 -1.81 0.44 -3.82
N HIS A 70 -2.31 -0.73 -3.46
CA HIS A 70 -1.52 -1.96 -3.41
C HIS A 70 -1.78 -2.76 -4.68
N ILE A 71 -0.77 -2.89 -5.52
CA ILE A 71 -0.83 -3.64 -6.78
C ILE A 71 -0.14 -4.98 -6.56
N TYR A 72 -0.89 -6.07 -6.69
CA TYR A 72 -0.39 -7.43 -6.52
C TYR A 72 0.01 -8.03 -7.87
N TYR A 73 1.20 -8.60 -7.91
CA TYR A 73 1.73 -9.39 -9.00
C TYR A 73 2.00 -10.81 -8.53
N ALA A 74 1.63 -11.79 -9.34
CA ALA A 74 1.98 -13.19 -9.16
C ALA A 74 2.72 -13.65 -10.43
N ASP A 75 3.94 -14.16 -10.28
CA ASP A 75 4.83 -14.57 -11.38
C ASP A 75 4.89 -13.49 -12.49
N ASP A 76 5.18 -12.25 -12.06
CA ASP A 76 5.27 -11.03 -12.87
C ASP A 76 4.00 -10.56 -13.58
N LYS A 77 2.85 -11.21 -13.33
CA LYS A 77 1.56 -10.78 -13.86
C LYS A 77 0.76 -10.03 -12.80
N LYS A 78 0.28 -8.83 -13.14
CA LYS A 78 -0.65 -8.08 -12.29
C LYS A 78 -1.95 -8.87 -12.14
N VAL A 79 -2.31 -9.20 -10.89
CA VAL A 79 -3.50 -10.00 -10.57
C VAL A 79 -4.53 -9.25 -9.73
N ALA A 80 -4.14 -8.19 -9.04
CA ALA A 80 -5.07 -7.33 -8.30
C ALA A 80 -4.53 -5.92 -8.11
N GLU A 81 -5.43 -4.97 -7.95
CA GLU A 81 -5.16 -3.60 -7.53
C GLU A 81 -6.19 -3.25 -6.46
N ILE A 82 -5.71 -2.78 -5.31
CA ILE A 82 -6.55 -2.46 -4.16
C ILE A 82 -6.27 -1.02 -3.76
N GLU A 83 -7.28 -0.17 -3.91
CA GLU A 83 -7.20 1.23 -3.50
C GLU A 83 -7.46 1.38 -2.00
N LEU A 84 -6.66 2.23 -1.36
CA LEU A 84 -6.64 2.42 0.08
C LEU A 84 -6.67 3.91 0.42
N ASN A 85 -7.64 4.29 1.24
CA ASN A 85 -7.84 5.68 1.67
C ASN A 85 -7.02 5.99 2.93
N VAL A 86 -6.19 7.03 2.84
CA VAL A 86 -5.31 7.52 3.91
C VAL A 86 -5.93 8.79 4.45
N LYS A 87 -6.43 8.73 5.68
CA LYS A 87 -7.26 9.80 6.25
C LYS A 87 -6.49 10.79 7.13
N ALA A 88 -5.20 10.55 7.40
CA ALA A 88 -4.37 11.39 8.23
C ALA A 88 -2.92 11.41 7.73
N LYS A 89 -2.15 12.43 8.14
CA LYS A 89 -0.75 12.61 7.74
C LYS A 89 0.13 11.42 8.06
N THR A 90 -0.04 10.79 9.21
CA THR A 90 0.59 9.49 9.51
C THR A 90 -0.49 8.45 9.67
N TYR A 91 -0.44 7.40 8.85
CA TYR A 91 -1.51 6.41 8.80
C TYR A 91 -0.96 4.99 8.64
N ARG A 92 -1.69 4.04 9.22
CA ARG A 92 -1.46 2.60 9.07
C ARG A 92 -2.64 2.05 8.29
N VAL A 93 -2.34 1.39 7.18
CA VAL A 93 -3.33 0.79 6.30
C VAL A 93 -2.84 -0.57 5.85
N TRP A 94 -3.78 -1.47 5.58
CA TRP A 94 -3.46 -2.79 5.08
C TRP A 94 -4.50 -3.25 4.09
N SER A 95 -4.06 -4.06 3.13
CA SER A 95 -4.93 -4.87 2.27
C SER A 95 -4.67 -6.34 2.54
N ASN A 96 -5.58 -7.19 2.08
CA ASN A 96 -5.39 -8.63 2.12
C ASN A 96 -5.70 -9.22 0.74
N LYS A 97 -5.02 -10.32 0.42
CA LYS A 97 -5.23 -11.02 -0.85
C LYS A 97 -5.06 -12.51 -0.66
N ALA A 98 -5.96 -13.27 -1.26
CA ALA A 98 -5.80 -14.72 -1.37
C ALA A 98 -4.64 -15.03 -2.32
N VAL A 99 -3.74 -15.92 -1.87
CA VAL A 99 -2.49 -16.27 -2.55
C VAL A 99 -2.41 -17.75 -2.85
N TRP A 100 -1.53 -18.11 -3.78
CA TRP A 100 -1.21 -19.48 -4.16
C TRP A 100 0.30 -19.62 -4.30
N PRO A 101 0.82 -20.86 -4.35
CA PRO A 101 2.25 -21.11 -4.49
C PRO A 101 2.84 -20.40 -5.71
N GLY A 102 3.93 -19.66 -5.51
CA GLY A 102 4.55 -18.83 -6.55
C GLY A 102 5.33 -17.66 -5.98
N ASN A 103 5.87 -16.84 -6.88
CA ASN A 103 6.55 -15.61 -6.53
C ASN A 103 5.57 -14.44 -6.57
N TRP A 104 5.56 -13.65 -5.51
CA TRP A 104 4.66 -12.52 -5.38
C TRP A 104 5.43 -11.23 -5.17
N LYS A 105 4.86 -10.16 -5.73
CA LYS A 105 5.31 -8.79 -5.53
C LYS A 105 4.10 -7.91 -5.25
N VAL A 106 4.21 -7.03 -4.27
CA VAL A 106 3.23 -5.99 -4.00
C VAL A 106 3.89 -4.65 -4.17
N GLU A 107 3.39 -3.85 -5.09
CA GLU A 107 3.81 -2.47 -5.29
C GLU A 107 2.84 -1.54 -4.56
N VAL A 108 3.40 -0.57 -3.85
CA VAL A 108 2.66 0.52 -3.22
C VAL A 108 2.82 1.73 -4.13
N THR A 109 1.72 2.20 -4.71
CA THR A 109 1.72 3.36 -5.62
C THR A 109 0.80 4.46 -5.13
N THR A 110 0.98 5.68 -5.62
CA THR A 110 -0.02 6.75 -5.49
C THR A 110 -1.22 6.48 -6.40
N GLU A 111 -2.27 7.30 -6.28
CA GLU A 111 -3.42 7.30 -7.21
C GLU A 111 -2.98 7.52 -8.66
N ASP A 112 -1.99 8.40 -8.89
CA ASP A 112 -1.43 8.71 -10.21
C ASP A 112 -0.49 7.63 -10.78
N GLY A 113 -0.32 6.51 -10.06
CA GLY A 113 0.52 5.40 -10.48
C GLY A 113 2.02 5.57 -10.21
N LYS A 114 2.43 6.60 -9.46
CA LYS A 114 3.82 6.76 -9.02
C LYS A 114 4.15 5.67 -7.99
N MET A 115 5.16 4.85 -8.27
CA MET A 115 5.63 3.83 -7.33
C MET A 115 6.34 4.47 -6.14
N LEU A 116 5.89 4.12 -4.94
CA LEU A 116 6.45 4.60 -3.67
C LEU A 116 7.36 3.55 -3.01
N SER A 117 6.94 2.28 -3.05
CA SER A 117 7.67 1.16 -2.47
C SER A 117 7.21 -0.16 -3.08
N ALA A 118 7.98 -1.23 -2.87
CA ALA A 118 7.61 -2.58 -3.28
C ALA A 118 8.12 -3.60 -2.24
N VAL A 119 7.34 -4.67 -2.04
CA VAL A 119 7.71 -5.81 -1.22
C VAL A 119 7.50 -7.10 -1.99
N THR A 120 8.44 -8.03 -1.89
CA THR A 120 8.33 -9.36 -2.50
C THR A 120 8.16 -10.42 -1.43
N PHE A 121 7.41 -11.47 -1.76
CA PHE A 121 7.27 -12.64 -0.91
C PHE A 121 7.07 -13.90 -1.76
N THR A 122 7.33 -15.06 -1.17
CA THR A 122 7.13 -16.34 -1.82
C THR A 122 6.10 -17.16 -1.06
N VAL A 123 5.35 -17.97 -1.81
CA VAL A 123 4.46 -18.97 -1.24
C VAL A 123 4.97 -20.34 -1.67
N SER A 124 5.46 -21.12 -0.71
CA SER A 124 5.93 -22.48 -0.91
C SER A 124 4.75 -23.40 -1.20
N GLY A 125 4.87 -24.23 -2.25
CA GLY A 125 3.87 -25.25 -2.58
C GLY A 125 3.78 -26.37 -1.55
N THR A 126 4.88 -26.59 -0.83
CA THR A 126 4.98 -27.51 0.30
C THR A 126 4.74 -26.70 1.57
N ALA A 127 3.87 -27.18 2.45
CA ALA A 127 3.81 -26.63 3.79
C ALA A 127 5.17 -26.86 4.45
N ALA A 128 5.84 -25.79 4.89
CA ALA A 128 7.01 -25.90 5.74
C ALA A 128 6.63 -26.86 6.88
N PRO A 129 7.50 -27.84 7.19
CA PRO A 129 7.31 -28.61 8.39
C PRO A 129 7.30 -27.59 9.52
N LYS A 130 6.14 -27.43 10.16
CA LYS A 130 6.02 -26.73 11.43
C LYS A 130 7.03 -27.40 12.34
N THR A 131 8.17 -26.75 12.60
CA THR A 131 9.05 -27.13 13.69
C THR A 131 8.27 -26.90 14.96
N GLU A 132 7.45 -27.88 15.29
CA GLU A 132 7.06 -28.20 16.65
C GLU A 132 8.38 -28.28 17.42
N PRO A 133 8.64 -27.40 18.40
CA PRO A 133 9.77 -27.63 19.28
C PRO A 133 9.50 -28.97 19.94
N ASP A 134 10.39 -29.92 19.67
CA ASP A 134 10.36 -31.25 20.25
C ASP A 134 9.98 -31.16 21.72
N THR A 135 8.93 -31.89 22.07
CA THR A 135 8.62 -32.24 23.44
C THR A 135 9.86 -32.89 24.03
N GLN A 136 10.59 -32.18 24.90
CA GLN A 136 11.65 -32.79 25.68
C GLN A 136 11.63 -32.24 27.10
N GLY A 137 11.18 -33.06 28.04
CA GLY A 137 11.18 -32.68 29.45
C GLY A 137 10.54 -33.64 30.42
N LYS A 138 10.89 -34.94 30.31
CA LYS A 138 10.92 -35.98 31.36
C LYS A 138 9.67 -36.25 32.21
#